data_AF-A0A5P9H0V9-F1
#
_entry.id   AF-A0A5P9H0V9-F1
#
_cell.length_a   1.000
_cell.length_b   1.000
_cell.length_c   1.000
_cell.angle_alpha   90.00
_cell.angle_beta   90.00
_cell.angle_gamma   90.00
#
_symmetry.space_group_name_H-M   'P 1'
#
loop_
_entity.id
_entity.type
_entity.pdbx_description
1 polymer ?
#
loop_
_entity_poly.entity_id
_entity_poly.type
_entity_poly.pdbx_seq_one_letter_code
_entity_poly.pdbx_strand_id
1 'polypeptide(L)'
;MRHFLCAAVAAFAATPLWAGELASGDEITSTISGNTVQGSMADGSAYTEFYDTDGTIKGADYTGAWRVEDDQMCFDYGEEENCWGVAIDGESVTWMNGDTADGTGTVVSGNPNEF
;
A
#
# COMPACT_ATOMS: atom_id res chain seq x y z
N MET A 1 -42.36 20.67 -44.40
CA MET A 1 -40.92 20.95 -44.18
C MET A 1 -40.78 21.75 -42.90
N ARG A 2 -39.91 21.51 -41.92
CA ARG A 2 -39.07 20.38 -41.49
C ARG A 2 -38.63 20.83 -40.08
N HIS A 3 -39.05 20.11 -39.04
CA HIS A 3 -38.61 20.38 -37.66
C HIS A 3 -37.10 20.19 -37.54
N PHE A 4 -36.41 21.03 -36.77
CA PHE A 4 -35.14 20.66 -36.15
C PHE A 4 -35.02 21.32 -34.77
N LEU A 5 -35.35 20.54 -33.74
CA LEU A 5 -34.80 20.72 -32.39
C LEU A 5 -33.30 20.35 -32.44
N CYS A 6 -32.44 21.15 -31.83
CA CYS A 6 -31.11 20.73 -31.43
C CYS A 6 -31.06 20.70 -29.90
N ALA A 7 -31.20 19.50 -29.33
CA ALA A 7 -30.90 19.24 -27.92
C ALA A 7 -29.39 19.09 -27.76
N ALA A 8 -28.78 19.90 -26.88
CA ALA A 8 -27.38 19.76 -26.52
C ALA A 8 -27.21 18.57 -25.56
N VAL A 9 -26.46 17.56 -25.98
CA VAL A 9 -26.08 16.42 -25.14
C VAL A 9 -24.83 16.82 -24.34
N ALA A 10 -24.98 16.96 -23.03
CA ALA A 10 -23.85 17.08 -22.11
C ALA A 10 -23.19 15.70 -21.95
N ALA A 11 -21.98 15.52 -22.45
CA ALA A 11 -21.19 14.32 -22.24
C ALA A 11 -20.49 14.41 -20.87
N PHE A 12 -21.01 13.69 -19.87
CA PHE A 12 -20.24 13.36 -18.68
C PHE A 12 -19.19 12.31 -19.07
N ALA A 13 -17.94 12.73 -19.18
CA ALA A 13 -16.82 11.80 -19.26
C ALA A 13 -16.63 11.19 -17.85
N ALA A 14 -17.13 9.98 -17.64
CA ALA A 14 -16.73 9.17 -16.51
C ALA A 14 -15.32 8.65 -16.79
N THR A 15 -14.31 9.24 -16.15
CA THR A 15 -12.97 8.65 -16.09
C THR A 15 -13.03 7.40 -15.22
N PRO A 16 -12.45 6.27 -15.64
CA PRO A 16 -12.36 5.11 -14.77
C PRO A 16 -11.42 5.46 -13.61
N LEU A 17 -11.99 5.53 -12.41
CA LEU A 17 -11.24 5.61 -11.16
C LEU A 17 -10.75 4.18 -10.86
N TRP A 18 -9.56 3.81 -11.34
CA TRP A 18 -8.84 2.67 -10.75
C TRP A 18 -8.00 3.17 -9.58
N ALA A 19 -8.65 3.85 -8.63
CA ALA A 19 -8.15 3.83 -7.27
C ALA A 19 -8.65 2.50 -6.71
N GLY A 20 -7.76 1.50 -6.61
CA GLY A 20 -8.05 0.40 -5.68
C GLY A 20 -8.33 1.05 -4.33
N GLU A 21 -9.46 0.70 -3.72
CA GLU A 21 -9.82 1.25 -2.41
C GLU A 21 -8.66 0.99 -1.46
N LEU A 22 -8.17 2.05 -0.80
CA LEU A 22 -7.11 1.90 0.19
C LEU A 22 -7.67 1.09 1.37
N ALA A 23 -6.82 0.22 1.91
CA ALA A 23 -7.12 -0.57 3.08
C ALA A 23 -7.30 0.32 4.31
N SER A 24 -8.19 -0.08 5.20
CA SER A 24 -8.33 0.56 6.52
C SER A 24 -7.16 0.22 7.44
N GLY A 25 -6.94 1.02 8.48
CA GLY A 25 -5.89 0.75 9.47
C GLY A 25 -6.00 -0.63 10.14
N ASP A 26 -7.23 -1.09 10.42
CA ASP A 26 -7.48 -2.43 10.97
C ASP A 26 -7.09 -3.54 9.98
N GLU A 27 -7.40 -3.35 8.69
CA GLU A 27 -7.06 -4.29 7.64
C GLU A 27 -5.54 -4.36 7.44
N ILE A 28 -4.86 -3.20 7.41
CA ILE A 28 -3.39 -3.11 7.35
C ILE A 28 -2.78 -3.84 8.54
N THR A 29 -3.23 -3.53 9.76
CA THR A 29 -2.71 -4.15 10.98
C THR A 29 -2.87 -5.66 10.95
N SER A 30 -4.06 -6.15 10.59
CA SER A 30 -4.34 -7.60 10.54
C SER A 30 -3.54 -8.35 9.47
N THR A 31 -3.20 -7.67 8.37
CA THR A 31 -2.47 -8.25 7.25
C THR A 31 -0.96 -8.25 7.50
N ILE A 32 -0.42 -7.17 8.06
CA ILE A 32 1.02 -6.94 8.18
C ILE A 32 1.58 -7.47 9.50
N SER A 33 0.86 -7.27 10.61
CA SER A 33 1.38 -7.60 11.95
C SER A 33 1.68 -9.09 12.08
N GLY A 34 2.93 -9.42 12.44
CA GLY A 34 3.39 -10.80 12.59
C GLY A 34 3.64 -11.53 11.27
N ASN A 35 3.74 -10.83 10.14
CA ASN A 35 4.02 -11.41 8.84
C ASN A 35 5.24 -10.74 8.17
N THR A 36 5.76 -11.41 7.14
CA THR A 36 6.82 -10.88 6.28
C THR A 36 6.21 -10.30 5.00
N VAL A 37 6.71 -9.17 4.51
CA VAL A 37 6.45 -8.71 3.15
C VAL A 37 7.74 -8.76 2.35
N GLN A 38 7.66 -9.35 1.16
CA GLN A 38 8.76 -9.39 0.20
C GLN A 38 8.32 -8.77 -1.13
N GLY A 39 9.16 -7.91 -1.70
CA GLY A 39 8.74 -7.15 -2.87
C GLY A 39 9.81 -6.24 -3.45
N SER A 40 9.36 -5.19 -4.12
CA SER A 40 10.26 -4.19 -4.71
C SER A 40 9.64 -2.80 -4.67
N MET A 41 10.49 -1.79 -4.46
CA MET A 41 10.13 -0.37 -4.57
C MET A 41 10.05 0.04 -6.04
N ALA A 42 9.47 1.20 -6.32
CA ALA A 42 9.28 1.72 -7.68
C ALA A 42 10.62 1.96 -8.43
N ASP A 43 11.72 2.14 -7.70
CA ASP A 43 13.08 2.24 -8.26
C ASP A 43 13.71 0.88 -8.65
N GLY A 44 13.03 -0.23 -8.33
CA GLY A 44 13.47 -1.59 -8.59
C GLY A 44 14.27 -2.23 -7.45
N SER A 45 14.49 -1.54 -6.33
CA SER A 45 15.16 -2.08 -5.15
C SER A 45 14.28 -3.14 -4.49
N ALA A 46 14.82 -4.35 -4.32
CA ALA A 46 14.12 -5.45 -3.66
C ALA A 46 14.23 -5.34 -2.13
N TYR A 47 13.18 -5.72 -1.41
CA TYR A 47 13.17 -5.78 0.05
C TYR A 47 12.50 -7.07 0.54
N THR A 48 12.83 -7.46 1.77
CA THR A 48 12.15 -8.54 2.50
C THR A 48 12.22 -8.20 3.97
N GLU A 49 11.07 -7.98 4.58
CA GLU A 49 10.95 -7.41 5.93
C GLU A 49 9.92 -8.19 6.73
N PHE A 50 10.28 -8.56 7.96
CA PHE A 50 9.33 -9.06 8.94
C PHE A 50 8.83 -7.92 9.82
N TYR A 51 7.52 -7.76 9.89
CA TYR A 51 6.84 -6.75 10.71
C TYR A 51 6.38 -7.41 12.01
N ASP A 52 7.19 -7.29 13.04
CA ASP A 52 6.91 -7.89 14.35
C ASP A 52 5.72 -7.19 15.03
N THR A 53 4.99 -7.94 15.83
CA THR A 53 3.79 -7.47 16.56
C THR A 53 4.06 -6.36 17.57
N ASP A 54 5.32 -6.15 17.95
CA ASP A 54 5.75 -5.07 18.83
C ASP A 54 6.02 -3.74 18.11
N GLY A 55 5.85 -3.68 16.79
CA GLY A 55 6.14 -2.51 15.97
C GLY A 55 7.56 -2.48 15.41
N THR A 56 8.35 -3.55 15.56
CA THR A 56 9.71 -3.62 14.99
C THR A 56 9.70 -4.18 13.57
N ILE A 57 10.45 -3.56 12.67
CA ILE A 57 10.80 -4.12 11.36
C ILE A 57 12.13 -4.85 11.49
N LYS A 58 12.21 -6.08 10.98
CA LYS A 58 13.44 -6.88 10.90
C LYS A 58 13.71 -7.23 9.45
N GLY A 59 14.81 -6.68 8.91
CA GLY A 59 15.35 -7.03 7.60
C GLY A 59 16.61 -7.87 7.73
N ALA A 60 17.27 -8.17 6.60
CA ALA A 60 18.45 -9.03 6.58
C ALA A 60 19.65 -8.46 7.37
N ASP A 61 19.87 -7.16 7.27
CA ASP A 61 21.00 -6.45 7.85
C ASP A 61 20.61 -5.09 8.45
N TYR A 62 19.32 -4.86 8.64
CA TYR A 62 18.75 -3.62 9.17
C TYR A 62 17.52 -3.85 10.03
N THR A 63 17.17 -2.83 10.80
CA THR A 63 15.94 -2.78 11.58
C THR A 63 15.30 -1.41 11.43
N GLY A 64 14.00 -1.34 11.64
CA GLY A 64 13.22 -0.11 11.70
C GLY A 64 12.07 -0.27 12.66
N ALA A 65 11.19 0.71 12.70
CA ALA A 65 9.92 0.67 13.38
C ALA A 65 8.78 0.86 12.38
N TRP A 66 7.67 0.21 12.66
CA TRP A 66 6.44 0.39 11.92
C TRP A 66 5.28 0.65 12.87
N ARG A 67 4.30 1.41 12.38
CA ARG A 67 3.00 1.56 13.01
C ARG A 67 1.94 1.86 11.96
N VAL A 68 0.69 1.63 12.34
CA VAL A 68 -0.45 2.13 11.58
C VAL A 68 -0.94 3.41 12.26
N GLU A 69 -1.04 4.48 11.50
CA GLU A 69 -1.66 5.74 11.92
C GLU A 69 -2.81 6.05 10.96
N ASP A 70 -4.03 6.16 11.51
CA ASP A 70 -5.27 6.20 10.75
C ASP A 70 -5.35 5.02 9.74
N ASP A 71 -5.46 5.30 8.45
CA ASP A 71 -5.52 4.31 7.37
C ASP A 71 -4.20 4.24 6.59
N GLN A 72 -3.07 4.54 7.26
CA GLN A 72 -1.75 4.57 6.65
C GLN A 72 -0.76 3.70 7.42
N MET A 73 0.17 3.11 6.67
CA MET A 73 1.33 2.40 7.20
C MET A 73 2.51 3.37 7.27
N CYS A 74 3.06 3.55 8.46
CA CYS A 74 4.18 4.44 8.72
C CYS A 74 5.45 3.63 9.04
N PHE A 75 6.57 4.03 8.45
CA PHE A 75 7.87 3.40 8.63
C PHE A 75 8.90 4.43 9.11
N ASP A 76 9.70 4.03 10.09
CA ASP A 76 10.83 4.79 10.61
C ASP A 76 12.09 3.90 10.64
N TYR A 77 13.08 4.23 9.81
CA TYR A 77 14.36 3.53 9.75
C TYR A 77 15.50 4.30 10.43
N GLY A 78 15.20 5.25 11.32
CA GLY A 78 16.16 6.05 12.08
C GLY A 78 16.46 7.44 11.49
N GLU A 79 15.69 7.87 10.50
CA GLU A 79 15.75 9.21 9.93
C GLU A 79 14.48 10.00 10.30
N GLU A 80 13.52 10.06 9.38
CA GLU A 80 12.21 10.65 9.57
C GLU A 80 11.16 9.59 9.22
N GLU A 81 10.09 9.55 10.00
CA GLU A 81 8.96 8.67 9.74
C GLU A 81 8.22 9.13 8.49
N ASN A 82 7.90 8.17 7.61
CA ASN A 82 7.13 8.41 6.40
C ASN A 82 5.93 7.45 6.38
N CYS A 83 4.78 7.92 5.86
CA CYS A 83 3.54 7.16 5.84
C CYS A 83 3.00 6.98 4.43
N TRP A 84 2.54 5.77 4.12
CA TRP A 84 1.95 5.38 2.84
C TRP A 84 0.53 4.86 3.06
N GLY A 85 -0.36 5.16 2.11
CA GLY A 85 -1.58 4.37 1.98
C GLY A 85 -1.22 2.94 1.56
N VAL A 86 -2.12 1.99 1.78
CA VAL A 86 -1.89 0.60 1.39
C VAL A 86 -3.07 0.11 0.57
N ALA A 87 -2.82 -0.44 -0.62
CA ALA A 87 -3.83 -1.23 -1.32
C ALA A 87 -3.55 -2.71 -1.11
N ILE A 88 -4.56 -3.48 -0.70
CA ILE A 88 -4.46 -4.91 -0.39
C ILE A 88 -5.38 -5.69 -1.33
N ASP A 89 -4.82 -6.71 -2.00
CA ASP A 89 -5.57 -7.66 -2.83
C ASP A 89 -5.08 -9.09 -2.55
N GLY A 90 -5.79 -9.79 -1.68
CA GLY A 90 -5.36 -11.09 -1.17
C GLY A 90 -4.05 -10.99 -0.39
N GLU A 91 -3.01 -11.65 -0.89
CA GLU A 91 -1.66 -11.61 -0.31
C GLU A 91 -0.80 -10.49 -0.91
N SER A 92 -1.31 -9.74 -1.89
CA SER A 92 -0.56 -8.64 -2.51
C SER A 92 -0.79 -7.34 -1.75
N VAL A 93 0.28 -6.61 -1.50
CA VAL A 93 0.26 -5.25 -0.94
C VAL A 93 0.91 -4.28 -1.92
N THR A 94 0.37 -3.08 -2.01
CA THR A 94 0.97 -1.97 -2.75
C THR A 94 1.08 -0.77 -1.82
N TRP A 95 2.29 -0.24 -1.67
CA TRP A 95 2.55 0.99 -0.93
C TRP A 95 2.20 2.17 -1.82
N MET A 96 1.28 3.02 -1.36
CA MET A 96 0.69 4.11 -2.13
C MET A 96 1.12 5.46 -1.56
N ASN A 97 1.74 6.29 -2.39
CA ASN A 97 2.01 7.69 -2.12
C ASN A 97 0.96 8.54 -2.88
N GLY A 98 -0.12 8.88 -2.18
CA GLY A 98 -1.33 9.40 -2.82
C GLY A 98 -1.88 8.39 -3.83
N ASP A 99 -2.04 8.82 -5.09
CA ASP A 99 -2.54 7.97 -6.18
C ASP A 99 -1.43 7.18 -6.90
N THR A 100 -0.17 7.26 -6.44
CA THR A 100 0.98 6.63 -7.09
C THR A 100 1.48 5.43 -6.29
N ALA A 101 1.62 4.28 -6.94
CA ALA A 101 2.28 3.13 -6.34
C ALA A 101 3.78 3.37 -6.23
N ASP A 102 4.31 3.29 -5.01
CA ASP A 102 5.71 3.53 -4.67
C ASP A 102 6.47 2.23 -4.36
N GLY A 103 5.73 1.14 -4.17
CA GLY A 103 6.29 -0.21 -4.06
C GLY A 103 5.20 -1.26 -4.04
N THR A 104 5.60 -2.50 -4.26
CA THR A 104 4.70 -3.67 -4.21
C THR A 104 5.32 -4.75 -3.33
N GLY A 105 4.50 -5.65 -2.83
CA GLY A 105 4.94 -6.78 -2.02
C GLY A 105 3.95 -7.92 -1.99
N THR A 106 4.43 -9.07 -1.54
CA THR A 106 3.62 -10.24 -1.22
C THR A 106 3.81 -10.55 0.26
N VAL A 107 2.69 -10.69 0.95
CA VAL A 107 2.62 -11.08 2.35
C VAL A 107 2.89 -12.57 2.45
N VAL A 108 3.81 -12.93 3.33
CA VAL A 108 4.19 -14.30 3.67
C VAL A 108 3.96 -14.48 5.16
N SER A 109 3.28 -15.56 5.53
CA SER A 109 2.91 -15.81 6.92
C SER A 109 4.13 -16.00 7.82
N GLY A 110 4.16 -15.28 8.96
CA GLY A 110 5.21 -15.40 9.98
C GLY A 110 6.55 -14.77 9.59
N ASN A 111 7.63 -15.23 10.24
CA ASN A 111 9.02 -14.86 9.95
C ASN A 111 9.79 -16.08 9.38
N PRO A 112 9.51 -16.52 8.13
CA PRO A 112 10.14 -17.72 7.56
C PRO A 112 11.63 -17.54 7.29
N ASN A 113 12.11 -16.30 7.26
CA ASN A 113 13.52 -15.96 7.06
C ASN A 113 14.32 -15.93 8.36
N GLU A 114 13.66 -16.05 9.52
CA GLU A 114 14.27 -16.01 10.85
C GLU A 114 15.15 -14.76 11.10
N PHE A 115 14.69 -13.59 10.63
CA PHE A 115 15.30 -12.30 10.96
C PHE A 115 15.35 -12.03 12.46
#